data_AF-A0A0B4F687-F1
#
_entry.id   AF-A0A0B4F687-F1
#
_cell.length_a   1.000
_cell.length_b   1.000
_cell.length_c   1.000
_cell.angle_alpha   90.00
_cell.angle_beta   90.00
_cell.angle_gamma   90.00
#
_symmetry.space_group_name_H-M   'P 1'
#
loop_
_entity.id
_entity.type
_entity.pdbx_description
1 polymer ?
#
loop_
_entity_poly.entity_id
_entity_poly.type
_entity_poly.pdbx_seq_one_letter_code
_entity_poly.pdbx_strand_id
1 'polypeptide(L)'
;MSYNVFLVAYLGAPRNHHGLFIKTDLASKCGILLHVKGDIQNGMEFEEKLTNNPETSATFVEMSPLGWVAAGDLDRMRHICMSIPPPKKQRCQEWTNEAINSLTTDGVLQTSTLTAEASVEEYWNWSGEYQNWYHMHEDGSYEWATDGQSSSVGQTKKSKDKSKDKDKGKGKDKGKGKGKA
;
A
#
# COMPACT_ATOMS: atom_id res chain seq x y z
N MET A 1 -10.20 10.36 4.47
CA MET A 1 -8.84 9.78 4.48
C MET A 1 -8.97 8.31 4.80
N SER A 2 -8.15 7.46 4.20
CA SER A 2 -8.14 6.01 4.43
C SER A 2 -6.70 5.51 4.60
N TYR A 3 -6.56 4.36 5.25
CA TYR A 3 -5.28 3.70 5.46
C TYR A 3 -5.30 2.32 4.80
N ASN A 4 -4.21 1.97 4.12
CA ASN A 4 -4.07 0.66 3.52
C ASN A 4 -3.80 -0.38 4.60
N VAL A 5 -4.49 -1.51 4.50
CA VAL A 5 -4.37 -2.65 5.41
C VAL A 5 -3.73 -3.80 4.66
N PHE A 6 -2.72 -4.42 5.29
CA PHE A 6 -1.97 -5.53 4.76
C PHE A 6 -1.99 -6.68 5.75
N LEU A 7 -2.03 -7.91 5.23
CA LEU A 7 -1.66 -9.10 5.98
C LEU A 7 -0.14 -9.21 5.93
N VAL A 8 0.51 -9.32 7.09
CA VAL A 8 1.95 -9.50 7.19
C VAL A 8 2.24 -10.85 7.83
N ALA A 9 3.22 -11.56 7.29
CA ALA A 9 3.74 -12.79 7.87
C ALA A 9 5.21 -12.59 8.30
N TYR A 10 5.50 -13.05 9.51
CA TYR A 10 6.85 -13.16 10.06
C TYR A 10 7.19 -14.63 10.31
N LEU A 11 8.48 -14.95 10.29
CA LEU A 11 9.00 -16.27 10.56
C LEU A 11 8.61 -16.69 11.98
N GLY A 12 7.98 -17.85 12.11
CA GLY A 12 7.56 -18.43 13.38
C GLY A 12 7.59 -19.96 13.32
N ALA A 13 7.59 -20.60 14.47
CA ALA A 13 7.55 -22.05 14.60
C ALA A 13 6.36 -22.48 15.46
N PRO A 14 5.57 -23.50 15.04
CA PRO A 14 5.71 -24.31 13.83
C PRO A 14 5.17 -23.65 12.55
N ARG A 15 4.55 -22.46 12.65
CA ARG A 15 3.96 -21.72 11.53
C ARG A 15 4.35 -20.25 11.61
N ASN A 16 4.32 -19.57 10.47
CA ASN A 16 4.55 -18.13 10.41
C ASN A 16 3.56 -17.37 11.30
N HIS A 17 4.06 -16.31 11.92
CA HIS A 17 3.31 -15.39 12.74
C HIS A 17 2.61 -14.35 11.86
N HIS A 18 1.27 -14.28 11.93
CA HIS A 18 0.49 -13.35 11.12
C HIS A 18 0.02 -12.14 11.93
N GLY A 19 -0.11 -11.00 11.25
CA GLY A 19 -0.66 -9.77 11.82
C GLY A 19 -1.23 -8.85 10.74
N LEU A 20 -2.03 -7.88 11.17
CA LEU A 20 -2.59 -6.84 10.31
C LEU A 20 -1.73 -5.58 10.43
N PHE A 21 -1.13 -5.15 9.33
CA PHE A 21 -0.38 -3.91 9.26
C PHE A 21 -1.23 -2.82 8.60
N ILE A 22 -1.50 -1.75 9.34
CA ILE A 22 -2.21 -0.56 8.89
C ILE A 22 -1.17 0.51 8.59
N LYS A 23 -1.01 0.85 7.31
CA LYS A 23 -0.07 1.87 6.87
C LYS A 23 -0.68 3.26 7.06
N THR A 24 -0.36 3.90 8.19
CA THR A 24 -0.88 5.22 8.56
C THR A 24 -0.05 6.38 8.03
N ASP A 25 1.23 6.15 7.68
CA ASP A 25 2.12 7.15 7.08
C ASP A 25 2.56 6.72 5.67
N LEU A 26 2.19 7.52 4.68
CA LEU A 26 2.56 7.30 3.28
C LEU A 26 4.04 7.59 3.00
N ALA A 27 4.65 8.54 3.71
CA ALA A 27 6.02 8.97 3.52
C ALA A 27 7.01 8.05 4.26
N SER A 28 6.72 7.74 5.53
CA SER A 28 7.68 7.01 6.39
C SER A 28 7.57 5.49 6.29
N LYS A 29 6.57 4.97 5.56
CA LYS A 29 6.18 3.53 5.56
C LYS A 29 5.93 2.97 6.98
N CYS A 30 5.68 3.84 7.94
CA CYS A 30 5.32 3.48 9.31
C CYS A 30 3.83 3.20 9.40
N GLY A 31 3.45 2.46 10.43
CA GLY A 31 2.08 2.07 10.64
C GLY A 31 1.83 1.46 11.99
N ILE A 32 0.66 0.88 12.11
CA ILE A 32 0.20 0.14 13.28
C ILE A 32 0.19 -1.33 12.92
N LEU A 33 0.78 -2.18 13.74
CA LEU A 33 0.67 -3.63 13.65
C LEU A 33 -0.28 -4.12 14.74
N LEU A 34 -1.36 -4.79 14.32
CA LEU A 34 -2.28 -5.50 15.20
C LEU A 34 -2.02 -6.99 15.07
N HIS A 35 -1.64 -7.64 16.15
CA HIS A 35 -1.35 -9.07 16.14
C HIS A 35 -1.55 -9.67 17.52
N VAL A 36 -1.46 -10.99 17.60
CA VAL A 36 -1.42 -11.70 18.87
C VAL A 36 -0.02 -12.23 19.08
N LYS A 37 0.58 -11.95 20.23
CA LYS A 37 1.89 -12.46 20.62
C LYS A 37 1.76 -13.40 21.81
N GLY A 38 2.87 -14.04 22.18
CA GLY A 38 2.94 -14.90 23.35
C GLY A 38 3.26 -16.34 23.00
N ASP A 39 3.08 -17.22 23.98
CA ASP A 39 3.42 -18.64 23.85
C ASP A 39 2.46 -19.57 24.59
N ILE A 40 2.64 -20.87 24.41
CA ILE A 40 1.73 -21.87 24.99
C ILE A 40 1.82 -21.89 26.52
N GLN A 41 2.96 -21.53 27.10
CA GLN A 41 3.20 -21.55 28.54
C GLN A 41 2.62 -20.30 29.21
N ASN A 42 2.81 -19.12 28.61
CA ASN A 42 2.40 -17.83 29.16
C ASN A 42 1.03 -17.36 28.66
N GLY A 43 0.49 -18.02 27.63
CA GLY A 43 -0.72 -17.60 26.95
C GLY A 43 -0.43 -16.68 25.77
N MET A 44 -1.46 -16.48 24.96
CA MET A 44 -1.44 -15.56 23.83
C MET A 44 -2.18 -14.28 24.24
N GLU A 45 -1.68 -13.11 23.82
CA GLU A 45 -2.28 -11.80 24.10
C GLU A 45 -2.29 -10.92 22.85
N PHE A 46 -3.34 -10.12 22.71
CA PHE A 46 -3.41 -9.11 21.67
C PHE A 46 -2.42 -7.97 21.95
N GLU A 47 -1.69 -7.55 20.94
CA GLU A 47 -0.80 -6.39 20.97
C GLU A 47 -1.13 -5.45 19.80
N GLU A 48 -1.30 -4.17 20.14
CA GLU A 48 -1.19 -3.07 19.19
C GLU A 48 0.20 -2.45 19.31
N LYS A 49 0.92 -2.38 18.19
CA LYS A 49 2.28 -1.85 18.14
C LYS A 49 2.45 -0.83 17.03
N LEU A 50 2.95 0.36 17.38
CA LEU A 50 3.51 1.27 16.38
C LEU A 50 4.80 0.68 15.83
N THR A 51 4.86 0.50 14.51
CA THR A 51 6.01 -0.13 13.86
C THR A 51 6.45 0.63 12.61
N ASN A 52 7.75 0.54 12.35
CA ASN A 52 8.35 0.90 11.07
C ASN A 52 7.98 -0.14 10.00
N ASN A 53 8.45 0.07 8.75
CA ASN A 53 8.20 -0.82 7.62
C ASN A 53 8.45 -2.32 7.98
N PRO A 54 7.43 -3.19 7.93
CA PRO A 54 7.55 -4.62 8.25
C PRO A 54 8.69 -5.33 7.50
N GLU A 55 8.97 -4.93 6.27
CA GLU A 55 10.03 -5.49 5.41
C GLU A 55 11.44 -5.31 5.99
N THR A 56 11.61 -4.42 6.97
CA THR A 56 12.91 -4.19 7.63
C THR A 56 13.20 -5.18 8.75
N SER A 57 12.22 -6.00 9.16
CA SER A 57 12.43 -7.04 10.16
C SER A 57 13.23 -8.20 9.58
N ALA A 58 14.21 -8.71 10.33
CA ALA A 58 14.97 -9.91 9.96
C ALA A 58 14.09 -11.18 9.87
N THR A 59 12.93 -11.17 10.50
CA THR A 59 11.95 -12.27 10.45
C THR A 59 10.86 -12.04 9.43
N PHE A 60 10.89 -10.97 8.63
CA PHE A 60 9.88 -10.74 7.61
C PHE A 60 9.85 -11.87 6.58
N VAL A 61 8.65 -12.36 6.24
CA VAL A 61 8.45 -13.38 5.20
C VAL A 61 7.73 -12.77 4.01
N GLU A 62 6.53 -12.22 4.24
CA GLU A 62 5.71 -11.65 3.17
C GLU A 62 4.72 -10.61 3.69
N MET A 63 4.21 -9.79 2.77
CA MET A 63 3.15 -8.82 3.02
C MET A 63 2.21 -8.81 1.82
N SER A 64 0.93 -9.10 2.04
CA SER A 64 -0.10 -9.10 1.00
C SER A 64 -1.13 -8.00 1.27
N PRO A 65 -1.55 -7.24 0.24
CA PRO A 65 -2.59 -6.23 0.38
C PRO A 65 -3.93 -6.89 0.70
N LEU A 66 -4.65 -6.36 1.70
CA LEU A 66 -6.00 -6.81 2.04
C LEU A 66 -7.05 -5.80 1.56
N GLY A 67 -6.82 -4.51 1.78
CA GLY A 67 -7.80 -3.47 1.47
C GLY A 67 -7.46 -2.16 2.16
N TRP A 68 -8.50 -1.41 2.55
CA TRP A 68 -8.34 -0.15 3.28
C TRP A 68 -9.37 0.00 4.40
N VAL A 69 -9.05 0.87 5.35
CA VAL A 69 -9.96 1.29 6.44
C VAL A 69 -10.09 2.81 6.40
N ALA A 70 -11.29 3.34 6.62
CA ALA A 70 -11.47 4.78 6.75
C ALA A 70 -10.78 5.27 8.04
N ALA A 71 -10.19 6.47 8.01
CA ALA A 71 -9.49 7.00 9.18
C ALA A 71 -10.41 7.13 10.42
N GLY A 72 -11.71 7.39 10.22
CA GLY A 72 -12.71 7.42 11.30
C GLY A 72 -13.09 6.04 11.86
N ASP A 73 -12.77 4.96 11.15
CA ASP A 73 -13.05 3.58 11.57
C ASP A 73 -11.84 2.89 12.22
N LEU A 74 -10.70 3.57 12.36
CA LEU A 74 -9.49 2.97 12.90
C LEU A 74 -9.67 2.49 14.35
N ASP A 75 -10.36 3.28 15.19
CA ASP A 75 -10.67 2.87 16.56
C ASP A 75 -11.67 1.73 16.62
N ARG A 76 -12.62 1.69 15.67
CA ARG A 76 -13.57 0.57 15.53
C ARG A 76 -12.83 -0.70 15.11
N MET A 77 -11.88 -0.61 14.19
CA MET A 77 -11.02 -1.72 13.79
C MET A 77 -10.24 -2.29 14.98
N ARG A 78 -9.62 -1.42 15.78
CA ARG A 78 -8.92 -1.82 17.01
C ARG A 78 -9.84 -2.55 17.97
N HIS A 79 -11.04 -2.00 18.20
CA HIS A 79 -12.01 -2.58 19.11
C HIS A 79 -12.48 -3.98 18.66
N ILE A 80 -12.74 -4.16 17.36
CA ILE A 80 -13.10 -5.47 16.79
C ILE A 80 -11.94 -6.47 16.96
N CYS A 81 -10.70 -6.07 16.66
CA CYS A 81 -9.55 -6.95 16.87
C CYS A 81 -9.39 -7.34 18.35
N MET A 82 -9.56 -6.39 19.29
CA MET A 82 -9.47 -6.64 20.72
C MET A 82 -10.57 -7.54 21.27
N SER A 83 -11.77 -7.53 20.66
CA SER A 83 -12.90 -8.34 21.14
C SER A 83 -12.77 -9.82 20.77
N ILE A 84 -11.94 -10.14 19.78
CA ILE A 84 -11.65 -11.53 19.39
C ILE A 84 -10.69 -12.13 20.43
N PRO A 85 -11.11 -13.19 21.14
CA PRO A 85 -10.31 -13.77 22.20
C PRO A 85 -8.99 -14.32 21.64
N PRO A 86 -7.85 -14.06 22.30
CA PRO A 86 -6.59 -14.66 21.91
C PRO A 86 -6.69 -16.19 21.91
N PRO A 87 -6.14 -16.87 20.89
CA PRO A 87 -6.21 -18.31 20.79
C PRO A 87 -5.46 -18.98 21.95
N LYS A 88 -6.02 -20.05 22.51
CA LYS A 88 -5.40 -20.81 23.62
C LYS A 88 -4.11 -21.55 23.24
N LYS A 89 -3.75 -21.59 21.96
CA LYS A 89 -2.56 -22.25 21.40
C LYS A 89 -1.94 -21.30 20.38
N GLN A 90 -0.73 -21.61 19.90
CA GLN A 90 -0.02 -20.89 18.82
C GLN A 90 -0.78 -20.94 17.47
N ARG A 91 -1.92 -20.26 17.43
CA ARG A 91 -2.90 -20.19 16.36
C ARG A 91 -3.17 -18.74 15.98
N CYS A 92 -2.09 -17.95 15.91
CA CYS A 92 -2.16 -16.52 15.54
C CYS A 92 -2.75 -16.33 14.14
N GLN A 93 -2.51 -17.25 13.19
CA GLN A 93 -3.11 -17.22 11.87
C GLN A 93 -4.64 -17.33 11.94
N GLU A 94 -5.16 -18.20 12.80
CA GLU A 94 -6.61 -18.35 12.98
C GLU A 94 -7.25 -17.11 13.57
N TRP A 95 -6.60 -16.47 14.56
CA TRP A 95 -7.04 -15.18 15.07
C TRP A 95 -7.02 -14.11 13.98
N THR A 96 -5.97 -14.04 13.16
CA THR A 96 -5.88 -13.04 12.08
C THR A 96 -6.98 -13.25 11.04
N ASN A 97 -7.29 -14.50 10.69
CA ASN A 97 -8.38 -14.82 9.77
C ASN A 97 -9.75 -14.42 10.36
N GLU A 98 -9.98 -14.68 11.64
CA GLU A 98 -11.21 -14.25 12.33
C GLU A 98 -11.33 -12.74 12.40
N ALA A 99 -10.21 -12.03 12.62
CA ALA A 99 -10.16 -10.57 12.58
C ALA A 99 -10.49 -10.02 11.20
N ILE A 100 -9.89 -10.56 10.14
CA ILE A 100 -10.21 -10.17 8.76
C ILE A 100 -11.70 -10.38 8.47
N ASN A 101 -12.23 -11.56 8.79
CA ASN A 101 -13.65 -11.87 8.55
C ASN A 101 -14.58 -10.93 9.32
N SER A 102 -14.28 -10.66 10.59
CA SER A 102 -15.10 -9.76 11.43
C SER A 102 -15.06 -8.34 10.88
N LEU A 103 -13.87 -7.82 10.54
CA LEU A 103 -13.70 -6.47 9.99
C LEU A 103 -14.39 -6.30 8.64
N THR A 104 -14.34 -7.31 7.76
CA THR A 104 -15.03 -7.28 6.47
C THR A 104 -16.54 -7.35 6.66
N THR A 105 -17.04 -8.23 7.53
CA THR A 105 -18.48 -8.37 7.84
C THR A 105 -19.06 -7.08 8.41
N ASP A 106 -18.30 -6.40 9.25
CA ASP A 106 -18.68 -5.13 9.88
C ASP A 106 -18.55 -3.91 8.95
N GLY A 107 -18.05 -4.11 7.72
CA GLY A 107 -17.79 -3.05 6.74
C GLY A 107 -16.64 -2.11 7.12
N VAL A 108 -15.82 -2.48 8.09
CA VAL A 108 -14.66 -1.69 8.54
C VAL A 108 -13.48 -1.88 7.58
N LEU A 109 -13.21 -3.13 7.20
CA LEU A 109 -12.22 -3.44 6.18
C LEU A 109 -12.91 -3.48 4.82
N GLN A 110 -12.56 -2.51 3.98
CA GLN A 110 -13.04 -2.41 2.61
C GLN A 110 -12.05 -3.13 1.70
N THR A 111 -12.46 -4.29 1.19
CA THR A 111 -11.73 -5.03 0.17
C THR A 111 -12.37 -4.67 -1.17
N SER A 112 -11.62 -4.21 -2.17
CA SER A 112 -12.15 -3.81 -3.50
C SER A 112 -13.05 -4.84 -4.20
N THR A 113 -13.14 -6.07 -3.70
CA THR A 113 -14.16 -7.04 -4.08
C THR A 113 -15.45 -6.81 -3.31
N LEU A 114 -16.17 -5.72 -3.63
CA LEU A 114 -17.61 -5.77 -3.49
C LEU A 114 -18.12 -6.74 -4.56
N THR A 115 -18.99 -7.66 -4.13
CA THR A 115 -20.03 -8.31 -4.95
C THR A 115 -20.20 -7.66 -6.32
N ALA A 116 -20.06 -8.45 -7.38
CA ALA A 116 -20.15 -8.07 -8.80
C ALA A 116 -21.50 -7.46 -9.23
N GLU A 117 -22.30 -6.93 -8.31
CA GLU A 117 -23.65 -6.45 -8.51
C GLU A 117 -23.90 -5.20 -7.65
N ALA A 118 -23.14 -4.13 -7.87
CA ALA A 118 -23.63 -2.75 -7.79
C ALA A 118 -22.47 -1.75 -7.95
N SER A 119 -22.56 -0.93 -9.00
CA SER A 119 -21.86 0.35 -9.17
C SER A 119 -20.36 0.29 -9.46
N VAL A 120 -19.99 -0.11 -10.68
CA VAL A 120 -18.73 0.32 -11.28
C VAL A 120 -18.85 1.77 -11.75
N GLU A 121 -18.48 2.69 -10.86
CA GLU A 121 -17.88 3.96 -11.31
C GLU A 121 -16.61 3.61 -12.10
N GLU A 122 -16.65 3.87 -13.41
CA GLU A 122 -15.56 4.34 -14.28
C GLU A 122 -14.10 4.26 -13.76
N TYR A 123 -13.58 3.05 -13.51
CA TYR A 123 -12.19 2.88 -13.10
C TYR A 123 -11.24 2.89 -14.31
N TRP A 124 -10.27 3.80 -14.28
CA TRP A 124 -9.15 3.89 -15.23
C TRP A 124 -7.94 3.09 -14.72
N ASN A 125 -7.33 2.28 -15.58
CA ASN A 125 -6.16 1.45 -15.30
C ASN A 125 -4.88 2.06 -15.90
N TRP A 126 -3.75 2.04 -15.19
CA TRP A 126 -2.46 2.53 -15.70
C TRP A 126 -1.70 1.45 -16.47
N SER A 127 -1.25 1.77 -17.69
CA SER A 127 -0.35 0.92 -18.47
C SER A 127 1.11 1.40 -18.37
N GLY A 128 1.96 0.56 -17.78
CA GLY A 128 3.40 0.81 -17.70
C GLY A 128 4.12 0.75 -19.06
N GLU A 129 3.59 -0.01 -20.02
CA GLU A 129 4.18 -0.15 -21.36
C GLU A 129 4.00 1.12 -22.19
N TYR A 130 2.78 1.67 -22.19
CA TYR A 130 2.42 2.85 -22.98
C TYR A 130 2.53 4.16 -22.20
N GLN A 131 2.89 4.08 -20.90
CA GLN A 131 2.93 5.21 -19.98
C GLN A 131 1.65 6.05 -20.04
N ASN A 132 0.48 5.38 -20.11
CA ASN A 132 -0.81 6.03 -20.24
C ASN A 132 -1.93 5.27 -19.50
N TRP A 133 -3.03 5.96 -19.20
CA TRP A 133 -4.23 5.39 -18.58
C TRP A 133 -5.19 4.86 -19.64
N TYR A 134 -5.83 3.73 -19.38
CA TYR A 134 -6.87 3.16 -20.22
C TYR A 134 -8.07 2.73 -19.39
N HIS A 135 -9.27 2.86 -19.94
CA HIS A 135 -10.49 2.29 -19.37
C HIS A 135 -10.84 1.02 -20.13
N MET A 136 -11.32 -0.02 -19.43
CA MET A 136 -11.78 -1.27 -20.04
C MET A 136 -13.28 -1.36 -19.94
N HIS A 137 -13.92 -1.52 -21.09
CA HIS A 137 -15.37 -1.73 -21.18
C HIS A 137 -15.72 -3.20 -20.98
N GLU A 138 -16.98 -3.46 -20.65
CA GLU A 138 -17.51 -4.81 -20.41
C GLU A 138 -17.45 -5.72 -21.64
N ASP A 139 -17.38 -5.15 -22.85
CA ASP A 139 -17.25 -5.87 -24.11
C ASP A 139 -15.79 -6.27 -24.43
N GLY A 140 -14.85 -5.96 -23.53
CA GLY A 140 -13.43 -6.23 -23.69
C GLY A 140 -12.69 -5.20 -24.56
N SER A 141 -13.37 -4.15 -25.03
CA SER A 141 -12.72 -3.01 -25.67
C SER A 141 -12.05 -2.11 -24.61
N TYR A 142 -11.06 -1.33 -25.05
CA TYR A 142 -10.41 -0.36 -24.18
C TYR A 142 -10.25 0.98 -24.87
N GLU A 143 -10.37 2.06 -24.10
CA GLU A 143 -10.12 3.43 -24.54
C GLU A 143 -8.95 4.05 -23.78
N TRP A 144 -8.11 4.82 -24.46
CA TRP A 144 -6.98 5.54 -23.85
C TRP A 144 -7.41 6.91 -23.37
N ALA A 145 -6.82 7.39 -22.27
CA ALA A 145 -7.09 8.73 -21.75
C ALA A 145 -6.61 9.79 -22.74
N THR A 146 -7.45 10.80 -23.00
CA THR A 146 -7.11 11.95 -23.85
C THR A 146 -6.58 13.14 -23.04
N ASP A 147 -5.81 14.02 -23.70
CA ASP A 147 -5.28 15.25 -23.09
C ASP A 147 -6.43 16.15 -22.59
N GLY A 148 -6.64 16.13 -21.28
CA GLY A 148 -7.73 16.84 -20.59
C GLY A 148 -8.41 16.00 -19.51
N GLN A 149 -8.59 14.69 -19.75
CA GLN A 149 -9.19 13.75 -18.79
C GLN A 149 -8.20 13.27 -17.71
N SER A 150 -6.88 13.40 -17.96
CA SER A 150 -5.83 13.05 -16.98
C SER A 150 -5.72 14.00 -15.79
N SER A 151 -6.42 15.15 -15.82
CA SER A 151 -6.31 16.19 -14.80
C SER A 151 -7.15 15.91 -13.54
N SER A 152 -8.19 15.08 -13.65
CA SER A 152 -9.05 14.63 -12.55
C SER A 152 -8.72 13.21 -12.03
N VAL A 153 -7.84 12.47 -12.70
CA VAL A 153 -7.47 11.09 -12.34
C VAL A 153 -6.16 11.10 -11.54
N GLY A 154 -6.28 11.01 -10.21
CA GLY A 154 -5.24 10.54 -9.29
C GLY A 154 -3.84 11.17 -9.45
N GLN A 155 -3.63 12.40 -8.96
CA GLN A 155 -2.28 12.90 -8.71
C GLN A 155 -1.63 12.15 -7.53
N THR A 156 -1.04 10.99 -7.80
CA THR A 156 0.23 10.59 -7.16
C THR A 156 1.32 10.68 -8.21
N LYS A 157 1.69 11.92 -8.56
CA LYS A 157 2.89 12.19 -9.35
C LYS A 157 4.11 11.84 -8.50
N LYS A 158 4.76 10.72 -8.84
CA LYS A 158 6.16 10.45 -8.50
C LYS A 158 7.01 11.54 -9.17
N SER A 159 7.44 12.52 -8.39
CA SER A 159 8.41 13.55 -8.81
C SER A 159 9.71 12.86 -9.20
N LYS A 160 9.92 12.66 -10.51
CA LYS A 160 11.24 12.36 -11.06
C LYS A 160 11.90 13.69 -11.40
N ASP A 161 12.86 14.04 -10.56
CA ASP A 161 13.74 15.19 -10.68
C ASP A 161 14.30 15.29 -12.12
N LYS A 162 14.01 16.42 -12.78
CA LYS A 162 14.63 16.82 -14.05
C LYS A 162 15.82 17.71 -13.69
N SER A 163 17.00 17.13 -13.52
CA SER A 163 18.21 17.91 -13.72
C SER A 163 18.50 17.99 -15.22
N LYS A 164 18.37 19.22 -15.73
CA LYS A 164 18.83 19.64 -17.05
C LYS A 164 20.35 19.49 -17.09
N ASP A 165 20.87 18.85 -18.13
CA ASP A 165 22.02 19.42 -18.80
C ASP A 165 21.90 19.19 -20.31
N LYS A 166 21.68 20.29 -21.04
CA LYS A 166 21.66 20.33 -22.50
C LYS A 166 22.98 20.94 -22.94
N ASP A 167 23.85 20.06 -23.42
CA ASP A 167 24.63 20.15 -24.66
C ASP A 167 24.77 21.54 -25.32
N LYS A 168 26.02 21.89 -25.64
CA LYS A 168 26.38 22.56 -26.91
C LYS A 168 27.86 22.39 -27.22
N GLY A 169 28.15 21.44 -28.10
CA GLY A 169 29.43 21.34 -28.79
C GLY A 169 29.63 22.37 -29.93
N LYS A 170 30.92 22.66 -30.15
CA LYS A 170 31.62 23.01 -31.40
C LYS A 170 31.40 24.39 -32.06
N GLY A 171 32.52 25.11 -32.22
CA GLY A 171 33.04 25.39 -33.57
C GLY A 171 33.55 26.80 -33.91
N LYS A 172 34.89 26.90 -34.01
CA LYS A 172 35.70 27.64 -35.02
C LYS A 172 35.79 29.18 -34.99
N ASP A 173 37.02 29.61 -34.70
CA ASP A 173 38.02 30.24 -35.60
C ASP A 173 37.77 31.64 -36.23
N LYS A 174 38.89 32.39 -36.33
CA LYS A 174 39.19 33.70 -36.93
C LYS A 174 38.91 34.91 -36.02
N GLY A 175 39.84 35.85 -35.78
CA GLY A 175 41.20 36.09 -36.25
C GLY A 175 41.51 37.58 -36.20
N LYS A 176 42.78 37.92 -35.93
CA LYS A 176 43.51 39.19 -36.18
C LYS A 176 43.21 40.48 -35.38
N GLY A 177 44.30 41.07 -34.89
CA GLY A 177 44.51 42.51 -34.66
C GLY A 177 45.39 42.79 -33.44
N LYS A 178 46.73 42.90 -33.58
CA LYS A 178 47.50 44.18 -33.55
C LYS A 178 47.15 45.07 -32.34
N GLY A 179 48.03 45.52 -31.45
CA GLY A 179 49.48 45.56 -31.36
C GLY A 179 49.89 46.78 -30.50
N LYS A 180 51.15 46.79 -30.01
CA LYS A 180 51.88 47.91 -29.37
C LYS A 180 51.32 48.38 -28.02
N ALA A 181 52.13 48.83 -27.05
CA ALA A 181 53.52 49.29 -27.03
C ALA A 181 54.22 48.80 -25.76
#